data_AF-Q5UME9-F1
#
_entry.id   AF-Q5UME9-F1
#
_cell.length_a   1.000
_cell.length_b   1.000
_cell.length_c   1.000
_cell.angle_alpha   90.00
_cell.angle_beta   90.00
_cell.angle_gamma   90.00
#
_symmetry.space_group_name_H-M   'P 1'
#
loop_
_entity.id
_entity.type
_entity.pdbx_description
1 polymer ?
#
loop_
_entity_poly.entity_id
_entity_poly.type
_entity_poly.pdbx_seq_one_letter_code
_entity_poly.pdbx_strand_id
1 'polypeptide(L)'
;FFFDDPVKRDRFVTSVKAFLQTWKFFDGVDIDWEFPGGKGVNANLGEAAKDGLTYQLLMQELRAMLDELSAETGRSYQLTSAISAGDDKIAVVDYPAIQHDIDHLFLLSYDFFGAWSLTDLGHQAALYGASWAPDTRYTTDNGVNALLNQGVEPGKISAGVALYGRGWTGVSGYAGTNPFTGTATGPVQGTWEDGVVDYRQIAQDSMTGDWQYGYDPAAEAPCMFQPSTGALITFDGARSVAAKGQYVLANQLGGLFAREI
;
A
#
# COMPACT_ATOMS: atom_id res chain seq x y z
N PHE A 1 -15.17 11.85 -5.29
CA PHE A 1 -15.88 12.62 -6.34
C PHE A 1 -16.48 11.64 -7.34
N PHE A 2 -17.65 11.95 -7.90
CA PHE A 2 -18.43 11.03 -8.76
C PHE A 2 -18.03 11.20 -10.23
N PHE A 3 -16.88 10.63 -10.60
CA PHE A 3 -16.29 10.79 -11.94
C PHE A 3 -16.88 9.86 -13.00
N ASP A 4 -17.89 9.06 -12.66
CA ASP A 4 -18.77 8.40 -13.63
C ASP A 4 -19.54 9.44 -14.47
N ASP A 5 -19.80 10.62 -13.91
CA ASP A 5 -20.27 11.79 -14.66
C ASP A 5 -19.09 12.42 -15.45
N PRO A 6 -19.10 12.36 -16.80
CA PRO A 6 -18.02 12.91 -17.62
C PRO A 6 -17.85 14.41 -17.42
N VAL A 7 -18.90 15.18 -17.13
CA VAL A 7 -18.77 16.63 -16.89
C VAL A 7 -17.91 16.91 -15.66
N LYS A 8 -17.99 16.06 -14.64
CA LYS A 8 -17.16 16.18 -13.44
C LYS A 8 -15.73 15.72 -13.70
N ARG A 9 -15.57 14.64 -14.47
CA ARG A 9 -14.27 14.07 -14.83
C ARG A 9 -13.47 15.01 -15.74
N ASP A 10 -14.09 15.54 -16.79
CA ASP A 10 -13.49 16.54 -17.70
C ASP A 10 -13.01 17.78 -16.93
N ARG A 11 -13.83 18.26 -15.99
CA ARG A 11 -13.48 19.39 -15.13
C ARG A 11 -12.26 19.08 -14.27
N PHE A 12 -12.19 17.87 -13.71
CA PHE A 12 -11.03 17.43 -12.93
C PHE A 12 -9.78 17.39 -13.81
N VAL A 13 -9.80 16.70 -14.95
CA VAL A 13 -8.67 16.60 -15.89
C VAL A 13 -8.20 17.98 -16.35
N THR A 14 -9.14 18.87 -16.70
CA THR A 14 -8.83 20.27 -17.06
C THR A 14 -8.15 21.02 -15.92
N SER A 15 -8.62 20.82 -14.69
CA SER A 15 -8.02 21.45 -13.51
C SER A 15 -6.60 20.93 -13.22
N VAL A 16 -6.32 19.65 -13.50
CA VAL A 16 -4.96 19.08 -13.39
C VAL A 16 -4.02 19.74 -14.40
N LYS A 17 -4.44 19.92 -15.66
CA LYS A 17 -3.64 20.65 -16.66
C LYS A 17 -3.29 22.06 -16.18
N ALA A 18 -4.30 22.80 -15.72
CA ALA A 18 -4.12 24.15 -15.20
C ALA A 18 -3.20 24.19 -13.96
N PHE A 19 -3.31 23.18 -13.08
CA PHE A 19 -2.45 23.04 -11.92
C PHE A 19 -0.98 22.84 -12.33
N LEU A 20 -0.69 21.95 -13.28
CA LEU A 20 0.66 21.68 -13.78
C LEU A 20 1.26 22.86 -14.55
N GLN A 21 0.43 23.65 -15.25
CA GLN A 21 0.86 24.89 -15.89
C GLN A 21 1.21 25.98 -14.86
N THR A 22 0.49 26.01 -13.73
CA THR A 22 0.73 26.95 -12.62
C THR A 22 1.99 26.56 -11.84
N TRP A 23 2.07 25.30 -11.41
CA TRP A 23 3.11 24.77 -10.54
C TRP A 23 4.12 23.95 -11.32
N LYS A 24 4.97 24.67 -12.06
CA LYS A 24 5.88 24.09 -13.06
C LYS A 24 6.94 23.13 -12.50
N PHE A 25 7.11 23.05 -11.19
CA PHE A 25 8.06 22.13 -10.56
C PHE A 25 7.53 20.70 -10.48
N PHE A 26 6.23 20.47 -10.71
CA PHE A 26 5.69 19.11 -10.82
C PHE A 26 5.96 18.52 -12.21
N ASP A 27 6.28 17.23 -12.23
CA ASP A 27 6.65 16.46 -13.43
C ASP A 27 5.57 15.44 -13.82
N GLY A 28 4.35 15.58 -13.31
CA GLY A 28 3.27 14.63 -13.57
C GLY A 28 2.17 14.70 -12.54
N VAL A 29 1.35 13.64 -12.50
CA VAL A 29 0.29 13.45 -11.52
C VAL A 29 0.28 12.00 -11.04
N ASP A 30 0.10 11.83 -9.73
CA ASP A 30 -0.18 10.55 -9.11
C ASP A 30 -1.65 10.50 -8.70
N ILE A 31 -2.35 9.42 -9.07
CA ILE A 31 -3.75 9.20 -8.71
C ILE A 31 -3.85 8.17 -7.60
N ASP A 32 -4.22 8.63 -6.42
CA ASP A 32 -4.45 7.79 -5.24
C ASP A 32 -5.95 7.70 -4.95
N TRP A 33 -6.67 6.88 -5.74
CA TRP A 33 -8.07 6.58 -5.48
C TRP A 33 -8.17 5.33 -4.60
N GLU A 34 -8.55 5.51 -3.33
CA GLU A 34 -8.73 4.41 -2.37
C GLU A 34 -10.21 4.10 -2.03
N PHE A 35 -10.86 3.13 -2.64
CA PHE A 35 -10.46 2.37 -3.84
C PHE A 35 -11.62 2.33 -4.85
N PRO A 36 -11.36 2.13 -6.16
CA PRO A 36 -12.40 1.74 -7.10
C PRO A 36 -13.18 0.52 -6.56
N GLY A 37 -14.51 0.62 -6.50
CA GLY A 37 -15.37 -0.42 -5.93
C GLY A 37 -15.61 -0.32 -4.42
N GLY A 38 -15.07 0.71 -3.75
CA GLY A 38 -15.34 1.00 -2.35
C GLY A 38 -14.31 0.41 -1.39
N LYS A 39 -14.74 0.05 -0.18
CA LYS A 39 -13.88 -0.42 0.93
C LYS A 39 -12.83 0.59 1.41
N GLY A 40 -12.95 1.85 0.98
CA GLY A 40 -12.20 2.96 1.55
C GLY A 40 -12.85 3.49 2.83
N VAL A 41 -12.42 4.67 3.27
CA VAL A 41 -12.89 5.30 4.53
C VAL A 41 -14.40 5.52 4.59
N ASN A 42 -15.06 5.75 3.45
CA ASN A 42 -16.50 5.96 3.39
C ASN A 42 -17.21 4.68 2.93
N ALA A 43 -17.82 3.98 3.89
CA ALA A 43 -18.55 2.73 3.65
C ALA A 43 -19.80 2.87 2.75
N ASN A 44 -20.27 4.09 2.50
CA ASN A 44 -21.44 4.34 1.66
C ASN A 44 -21.09 4.55 0.17
N LEU A 45 -19.80 4.47 -0.20
CA LEU A 45 -19.32 4.65 -1.56
C LEU A 45 -18.70 3.36 -2.09
N GLY A 46 -18.80 3.16 -3.41
CA GLY A 46 -18.22 2.03 -4.12
C GLY A 46 -19.23 1.28 -4.98
N GLU A 47 -18.93 1.15 -6.26
CA GLU A 47 -19.67 0.30 -7.19
C GLU A 47 -18.69 -0.32 -8.19
N ALA A 48 -18.22 -1.55 -7.91
CA ALA A 48 -17.06 -2.16 -8.57
C ALA A 48 -17.06 -2.02 -10.11
N ALA A 49 -18.13 -2.42 -10.79
CA ALA A 49 -18.19 -2.35 -12.26
C ALA A 49 -18.11 -0.91 -12.80
N LYS A 50 -18.80 0.02 -12.13
CA LYS A 50 -18.84 1.43 -12.55
C LYS A 50 -17.52 2.13 -12.25
N ASP A 51 -16.97 1.90 -11.06
CA ASP A 51 -15.74 2.53 -10.61
C ASP A 51 -14.52 1.99 -11.37
N GLY A 52 -14.49 0.69 -11.70
CA GLY A 52 -13.46 0.10 -12.53
C GLY A 52 -13.38 0.75 -13.91
N LEU A 53 -14.52 0.90 -14.60
CA LEU A 53 -14.60 1.63 -15.87
C LEU A 53 -14.25 3.11 -15.72
N THR A 54 -14.71 3.75 -14.65
CA THR A 54 -14.43 5.17 -14.38
C THR A 54 -12.95 5.41 -14.17
N TYR A 55 -12.26 4.52 -13.44
CA TYR A 55 -10.83 4.59 -13.25
C TYR A 55 -10.09 4.47 -14.60
N GLN A 56 -10.49 3.51 -15.45
CA GLN A 56 -9.89 3.36 -16.78
C GLN A 56 -10.01 4.62 -17.64
N LEU A 57 -11.23 5.19 -17.73
CA LEU A 57 -11.48 6.41 -18.49
C LEU A 57 -10.67 7.59 -17.93
N LEU A 58 -10.58 7.71 -16.60
CA LEU A 58 -9.81 8.77 -15.97
C LEU A 58 -8.32 8.67 -16.33
N MET A 59 -7.72 7.47 -16.29
CA MET A 59 -6.30 7.29 -16.66
C MET A 59 -6.04 7.65 -18.12
N GLN A 60 -6.89 7.20 -19.03
CA GLN A 60 -6.79 7.51 -20.47
C GLN A 60 -6.90 9.02 -20.74
N GLU A 61 -7.87 9.69 -20.12
CA GLU A 61 -8.07 11.13 -20.28
C GLU A 61 -6.91 11.95 -19.67
N LEU A 62 -6.38 11.52 -18.52
CA LEU A 62 -5.20 12.15 -17.92
C LEU A 62 -3.96 11.96 -18.80
N ARG A 63 -3.73 10.76 -19.35
CA ARG A 63 -2.59 10.50 -20.24
C ARG A 63 -2.66 11.38 -21.49
N ALA A 64 -3.82 11.42 -22.15
CA ALA A 64 -4.03 12.28 -23.32
C ALA A 64 -3.77 13.76 -22.99
N MET A 65 -4.26 14.24 -21.85
CA MET A 65 -4.00 15.60 -21.37
C MET A 65 -2.51 15.87 -21.11
N LEU A 66 -1.78 14.94 -20.50
CA LEU A 66 -0.35 15.07 -20.24
C LEU A 66 0.48 15.02 -21.53
N ASP A 67 0.05 14.27 -22.54
CA ASP A 67 0.72 14.22 -23.85
C ASP A 67 0.57 15.55 -24.59
N GLU A 68 -0.61 16.16 -24.53
CA GLU A 68 -0.80 17.54 -25.01
C GLU A 68 0.10 18.53 -24.26
N LEU A 69 0.14 18.45 -22.92
CA LEU A 69 0.98 19.33 -22.11
C LEU A 69 2.48 19.12 -22.39
N SER A 70 2.88 17.88 -22.68
CA SER A 70 4.25 17.55 -23.10
C SER A 70 4.59 18.23 -24.43
N ALA A 71 3.68 18.16 -25.41
CA ALA A 71 3.85 18.83 -26.70
C ALA A 71 3.88 20.37 -26.58
N GLU A 72 3.10 20.95 -25.67
CA GLU A 72 3.07 22.40 -25.41
C GLU A 72 4.36 22.93 -24.75
N THR A 73 4.95 22.14 -23.85
CA THR A 73 6.03 22.61 -22.96
C THR A 73 7.42 22.06 -23.32
N GLY A 74 7.48 21.00 -24.12
CA GLY A 74 8.72 20.26 -24.40
C GLY A 74 9.25 19.44 -23.21
N ARG A 75 8.47 19.30 -22.13
CA ARG A 75 8.77 18.45 -20.98
C ARG A 75 8.14 17.08 -21.13
N SER A 76 8.65 16.09 -20.40
CA SER A 76 7.99 14.80 -20.21
C SER A 76 7.21 14.82 -18.91
N TYR A 77 5.97 14.30 -18.94
CA TYR A 77 5.12 14.19 -17.75
C TYR A 77 4.72 12.74 -17.47
N GLN A 78 4.85 12.33 -16.22
CA GLN A 78 4.48 10.99 -15.75
C GLN A 78 3.02 10.93 -15.27
N LEU A 79 2.36 9.81 -15.51
CA LEU A 79 1.11 9.42 -14.88
C LEU A 79 1.35 8.19 -14.02
N THR A 80 1.14 8.30 -12.71
CA THR A 80 1.27 7.18 -11.78
C THR A 80 -0.02 6.96 -10.99
N SER A 81 -0.13 5.81 -10.34
CA SER A 81 -1.22 5.58 -9.39
C SER A 81 -0.81 4.67 -8.25
N ALA A 82 -1.16 5.09 -7.03
CA ALA A 82 -1.16 4.23 -5.85
C ALA A 82 -2.41 3.34 -5.84
N ILE A 83 -2.21 2.04 -5.63
CA ILE A 83 -3.28 1.03 -5.68
C ILE A 83 -3.18 0.04 -4.53
N SER A 84 -4.31 -0.47 -4.05
CA SER A 84 -4.31 -1.52 -3.01
C SER A 84 -3.58 -2.78 -3.48
N ALA A 85 -2.87 -3.44 -2.56
CA ALA A 85 -2.30 -4.76 -2.82
C ALA A 85 -3.25 -5.95 -2.53
N GLY A 86 -4.51 -5.68 -2.17
CA GLY A 86 -5.53 -6.73 -2.03
C GLY A 86 -6.02 -7.24 -3.38
N ASP A 87 -5.93 -8.54 -3.61
CA ASP A 87 -6.44 -9.22 -4.81
C ASP A 87 -7.93 -8.91 -5.06
N ASP A 88 -8.72 -8.80 -4.00
CA ASP A 88 -10.14 -8.42 -4.05
C ASP A 88 -10.40 -7.02 -4.63
N LYS A 89 -9.44 -6.09 -4.47
CA LYS A 89 -9.53 -4.71 -4.97
C LYS A 89 -8.82 -4.58 -6.32
N ILE A 90 -7.70 -5.29 -6.51
CA ILE A 90 -7.01 -5.38 -7.80
C ILE A 90 -7.96 -5.94 -8.87
N ALA A 91 -8.79 -6.94 -8.54
CA ALA A 91 -9.74 -7.54 -9.47
C ALA A 91 -10.87 -6.58 -9.95
N VAL A 92 -11.02 -5.39 -9.35
CA VAL A 92 -12.05 -4.41 -9.74
C VAL A 92 -11.67 -3.65 -11.02
N VAL A 93 -10.36 -3.47 -11.26
CA VAL A 93 -9.83 -2.69 -12.38
C VAL A 93 -9.14 -3.65 -13.35
N ASP A 94 -9.46 -3.53 -14.63
CA ASP A 94 -8.71 -4.19 -15.70
C ASP A 94 -7.49 -3.31 -16.04
N TYR A 95 -6.40 -3.54 -15.30
CA TYR A 95 -5.12 -2.86 -15.48
C TYR A 95 -4.44 -3.15 -16.83
N PRO A 96 -4.52 -4.37 -17.42
CA PRO A 96 -3.99 -4.63 -18.75
C PRO A 96 -4.49 -3.65 -19.82
N ALA A 97 -5.75 -3.22 -19.73
CA ALA A 97 -6.33 -2.28 -20.67
C ALA A 97 -5.75 -0.85 -20.57
N ILE A 98 -5.09 -0.48 -19.47
CA ILE A 98 -4.63 0.90 -19.19
C ILE A 98 -3.16 1.02 -18.77
N GLN A 99 -2.44 -0.08 -18.65
CA GLN A 99 -1.02 -0.06 -18.23
C GLN A 99 -0.11 0.72 -19.19
N HIS A 100 -0.53 0.93 -20.44
CA HIS A 100 0.19 1.75 -21.41
C HIS A 100 0.04 3.26 -21.14
N ASP A 101 -1.02 3.65 -20.43
CA ASP A 101 -1.26 5.04 -20.01
C ASP A 101 -0.51 5.40 -18.72
N ILE A 102 -0.15 4.40 -17.92
CA ILE A 102 0.42 4.57 -16.58
C ILE A 102 1.92 4.26 -16.61
N ASP A 103 2.77 5.18 -16.14
CA ASP A 103 4.22 4.98 -16.02
C ASP A 103 4.57 4.00 -14.90
N HIS A 104 3.99 4.19 -13.71
CA HIS A 104 4.20 3.34 -12.53
C HIS A 104 2.92 3.11 -11.72
N LEU A 105 2.74 1.87 -11.28
CA LEU A 105 1.76 1.46 -10.27
C LEU A 105 2.48 1.31 -8.93
N PHE A 106 2.14 2.17 -7.97
CA PHE A 106 2.62 2.09 -6.61
C PHE A 106 1.72 1.14 -5.81
N LEU A 107 2.15 -0.12 -5.71
CA LEU A 107 1.42 -1.17 -5.00
C LEU A 107 1.53 -0.94 -3.49
N LEU A 108 0.46 -0.51 -2.84
CA LEU A 108 0.35 -0.26 -1.40
C LEU A 108 0.44 -1.59 -0.61
N SER A 109 1.62 -2.22 -0.62
CA SER A 109 1.91 -3.52 0.01
C SER A 109 2.29 -3.37 1.49
N TYR A 110 1.41 -2.69 2.21
CA TYR A 110 1.42 -2.42 3.64
C TYR A 110 -0.04 -2.24 4.11
N ASP A 111 -0.26 -1.99 5.39
CA ASP A 111 -1.61 -1.89 5.99
C ASP A 111 -2.45 -3.18 5.86
N PHE A 112 -1.81 -4.35 5.76
CA PHE A 112 -2.51 -5.64 5.69
C PHE A 112 -3.24 -6.00 6.98
N PHE A 113 -2.65 -5.63 8.11
CA PHE A 113 -3.17 -5.85 9.45
C PHE A 113 -2.96 -4.60 10.29
N GLY A 114 -3.85 -4.36 11.26
CA GLY A 114 -3.77 -3.19 12.12
C GLY A 114 -4.85 -3.17 13.19
N ALA A 115 -4.79 -2.14 14.05
CA ALA A 115 -5.64 -2.02 15.23
C ALA A 115 -7.15 -1.86 14.96
N TRP A 116 -7.56 -1.70 13.70
CA TRP A 116 -8.97 -1.78 13.32
C TRP A 116 -9.58 -3.16 13.57
N SER A 117 -8.77 -4.22 13.64
CA SER A 117 -9.17 -5.54 14.12
C SER A 117 -8.38 -5.90 15.37
N LEU A 118 -9.09 -6.25 16.44
CA LEU A 118 -8.47 -6.71 17.70
C LEU A 118 -8.36 -8.23 17.78
N THR A 119 -8.86 -8.94 16.77
CA THR A 119 -8.89 -10.42 16.71
C THR A 119 -8.14 -10.99 15.52
N ASP A 120 -7.82 -10.16 14.53
CA ASP A 120 -7.07 -10.54 13.34
C ASP A 120 -5.71 -9.83 13.36
N LEU A 121 -4.75 -10.46 14.03
CA LEU A 121 -3.38 -9.96 14.18
C LEU A 121 -2.50 -10.60 13.10
N GLY A 122 -1.63 -9.81 12.49
CA GLY A 122 -0.73 -10.31 11.46
C GLY A 122 0.33 -9.29 11.09
N HIS A 123 1.18 -9.63 10.12
CA HIS A 123 2.25 -8.75 9.66
C HIS A 123 1.72 -7.69 8.70
N GLN A 124 1.86 -6.40 9.05
CA GLN A 124 1.20 -5.33 8.30
C GLN A 124 1.79 -5.08 6.90
N ALA A 125 3.04 -5.49 6.67
CA ALA A 125 3.77 -5.22 5.42
C ALA A 125 4.63 -6.40 4.93
N ALA A 126 4.24 -7.64 5.25
CA ALA A 126 5.02 -8.84 4.92
C ALA A 126 5.18 -9.08 3.41
N LEU A 127 6.30 -9.71 3.04
CA LEU A 127 6.54 -10.15 1.67
C LEU A 127 5.69 -11.39 1.34
N TYR A 128 5.71 -12.39 2.22
CA TYR A 128 5.01 -13.67 2.07
C TYR A 128 4.12 -14.01 3.28
N GLY A 129 3.39 -15.12 3.20
CA GLY A 129 2.65 -15.68 4.33
C GLY A 129 3.58 -16.20 5.43
N ALA A 130 3.19 -16.02 6.70
CA ALA A 130 3.95 -16.51 7.84
C ALA A 130 3.83 -18.03 7.99
N SER A 131 4.81 -18.69 8.64
CA SER A 131 4.76 -20.16 8.79
C SER A 131 3.56 -20.67 9.61
N TRP A 132 3.01 -19.84 10.48
CA TRP A 132 1.82 -20.14 11.29
C TRP A 132 0.50 -19.83 10.58
N ALA A 133 0.54 -19.10 9.47
CA ALA A 133 -0.59 -18.79 8.61
C ALA A 133 -0.09 -18.70 7.14
N PRO A 134 0.31 -19.83 6.53
CA PRO A 134 0.89 -19.82 5.19
C PRO A 134 -0.11 -19.35 4.12
N ASP A 135 -1.40 -19.53 4.37
CA ASP A 135 -2.50 -19.14 3.48
C ASP A 135 -2.97 -17.68 3.67
N THR A 136 -2.18 -16.83 4.34
CA THR A 136 -2.50 -15.41 4.51
C THR A 136 -2.72 -14.76 3.15
N ARG A 137 -3.94 -14.22 2.96
CA ARG A 137 -4.36 -13.61 1.71
C ARG A 137 -3.62 -12.31 1.39
N TYR A 138 -3.46 -11.44 2.39
CA TYR A 138 -2.83 -10.13 2.22
C TYR A 138 -1.32 -10.21 2.45
N THR A 139 -0.58 -10.27 1.35
CA THR A 139 0.90 -10.27 1.32
C THR A 139 1.36 -9.48 0.10
N THR A 140 2.61 -9.01 0.12
CA THR A 140 3.19 -8.33 -1.06
C THR A 140 3.20 -9.25 -2.28
N ASP A 141 3.60 -10.52 -2.10
CA ASP A 141 3.67 -11.50 -3.19
C ASP A 141 2.30 -11.77 -3.82
N ASN A 142 1.24 -11.92 -3.02
CA ASN A 142 -0.10 -12.13 -3.57
C ASN A 142 -0.60 -10.90 -4.36
N GLY A 143 -0.33 -9.69 -3.87
CA GLY A 143 -0.69 -8.46 -4.58
C GLY A 143 0.05 -8.30 -5.91
N VAL A 144 1.35 -8.59 -5.93
CA VAL A 144 2.15 -8.59 -7.16
C VAL A 144 1.64 -9.65 -8.13
N ASN A 145 1.46 -10.89 -7.66
CA ASN A 145 0.96 -11.98 -8.50
C ASN A 145 -0.46 -11.71 -9.02
N ALA A 146 -1.31 -10.99 -8.30
CA ALA A 146 -2.63 -10.60 -8.80
C ALA A 146 -2.53 -9.68 -10.03
N LEU A 147 -1.61 -8.71 -10.04
CA LEU A 147 -1.37 -7.85 -11.21
C LEU A 147 -0.72 -8.63 -12.37
N LEU A 148 0.29 -9.45 -12.08
CA LEU A 148 0.97 -10.26 -13.09
C LEU A 148 -0.01 -11.26 -13.75
N ASN A 149 -0.89 -11.87 -12.97
CA ASN A 149 -1.91 -12.81 -13.48
C ASN A 149 -2.98 -12.12 -14.35
N GLN A 150 -3.22 -10.82 -14.17
CA GLN A 150 -4.03 -10.06 -15.13
C GLN A 150 -3.27 -9.81 -16.45
N GLY A 151 -1.94 -9.76 -16.43
CA GLY A 151 -1.09 -9.44 -17.57
C GLY A 151 -0.44 -8.06 -17.51
N VAL A 152 -0.32 -7.47 -16.31
CA VAL A 152 0.45 -6.25 -16.10
C VAL A 152 1.94 -6.54 -16.27
N GLU A 153 2.65 -5.69 -17.02
CA GLU A 153 4.09 -5.78 -17.18
C GLU A 153 4.80 -5.60 -15.82
N PRO A 154 5.72 -6.50 -15.42
CA PRO A 154 6.39 -6.44 -14.12
C PRO A 154 7.04 -5.08 -13.83
N GLY A 155 7.68 -4.48 -14.85
CA GLY A 155 8.37 -3.19 -14.75
C GLY A 155 7.46 -1.99 -14.41
N LYS A 156 6.13 -2.13 -14.52
CA LYS A 156 5.17 -1.11 -14.08
C LYS A 156 4.97 -1.11 -12.57
N ILE A 157 5.24 -2.23 -11.89
CA ILE A 157 4.86 -2.45 -10.50
C ILE A 157 5.99 -2.00 -9.57
N SER A 158 5.72 -1.07 -8.67
CA SER A 158 6.63 -0.70 -7.58
C SER A 158 6.06 -1.17 -6.24
N ALA A 159 6.81 -1.98 -5.50
CA ALA A 159 6.36 -2.50 -4.21
C ALA A 159 6.53 -1.47 -3.09
N GLY A 160 5.59 -1.46 -2.13
CA GLY A 160 5.54 -0.52 -1.03
C GLY A 160 6.36 -0.93 0.18
N VAL A 161 6.99 0.07 0.82
CA VAL A 161 7.71 -0.02 2.09
C VAL A 161 7.03 0.88 3.13
N ALA A 162 6.70 0.31 4.29
CA ALA A 162 6.15 1.10 5.39
C ALA A 162 7.27 1.67 6.28
N LEU A 163 7.40 2.99 6.34
CA LEU A 163 8.31 3.69 7.27
C LEU A 163 7.65 3.91 8.65
N TYR A 164 6.68 3.06 8.98
CA TYR A 164 5.95 3.02 10.24
C TYR A 164 5.61 1.57 10.59
N GLY A 165 5.25 1.35 11.84
CA GLY A 165 4.65 0.12 12.32
C GLY A 165 3.18 0.31 12.63
N ARG A 166 2.41 -0.77 12.49
CA ARG A 166 1.06 -0.88 13.06
C ARG A 166 1.10 -1.81 14.25
N GLY A 167 0.29 -1.53 15.26
CA GLY A 167 0.36 -2.32 16.48
C GLY A 167 -0.86 -2.27 17.38
N TRP A 168 -0.81 -3.17 18.34
CA TRP A 168 -1.84 -3.45 19.33
C TRP A 168 -1.25 -3.40 20.73
N THR A 169 -2.12 -3.25 21.72
CA THR A 169 -1.79 -3.39 23.15
C THR A 169 -2.65 -4.46 23.81
N GLY A 170 -2.21 -4.94 24.97
CA GLY A 170 -2.91 -5.97 25.73
C GLY A 170 -3.04 -7.31 25.00
N VAL A 171 -2.12 -7.61 24.08
CA VAL A 171 -2.11 -8.88 23.35
C VAL A 171 -1.92 -10.04 24.33
N SER A 172 -2.87 -10.96 24.35
CA SER A 172 -2.91 -12.10 25.27
C SER A 172 -3.60 -13.31 24.63
N GLY A 173 -3.59 -14.46 25.32
CA GLY A 173 -4.25 -15.68 24.85
C GLY A 173 -3.61 -16.34 23.63
N TYR A 174 -2.36 -15.97 23.29
CA TYR A 174 -1.63 -16.53 22.16
C TYR A 174 -1.07 -17.93 22.46
N ALA A 175 -0.90 -18.74 21.41
CA ALA A 175 -0.32 -20.06 21.47
C ALA A 175 1.21 -20.02 21.37
N GLY A 176 1.89 -20.72 22.29
CA GLY A 176 3.35 -20.82 22.31
C GLY A 176 4.00 -19.44 22.51
N THR A 177 4.91 -19.08 21.61
CA THR A 177 5.65 -17.80 21.65
C THR A 177 5.21 -16.80 20.57
N ASN A 178 4.12 -17.09 19.85
CA ASN A 178 3.69 -16.29 18.72
C ASN A 178 2.53 -15.34 19.09
N PRO A 179 2.79 -14.05 19.38
CA PRO A 179 1.76 -13.12 19.84
C PRO A 179 0.66 -12.86 18.80
N PHE A 180 0.92 -13.09 17.50
CA PHE A 180 -0.08 -12.94 16.44
C PHE A 180 -1.23 -13.94 16.51
N THR A 181 -1.08 -15.04 17.27
CA THR A 181 -2.16 -16.04 17.46
C THR A 181 -3.12 -15.69 18.60
N GLY A 182 -2.88 -14.58 19.30
CA GLY A 182 -3.72 -14.09 20.39
C GLY A 182 -4.77 -13.09 19.93
N THR A 183 -5.29 -12.34 20.90
CA THR A 183 -6.18 -11.20 20.66
C THR A 183 -5.70 -9.98 21.44
N ALA A 184 -6.07 -8.79 20.98
CA ALA A 184 -5.70 -7.51 21.55
C ALA A 184 -6.86 -6.85 22.30
N THR A 185 -6.57 -5.85 23.12
CA THR A 185 -7.58 -5.03 23.81
C THR A 185 -7.69 -3.61 23.25
N GLY A 186 -6.74 -3.19 22.43
CA GLY A 186 -6.77 -1.87 21.78
C GLY A 186 -5.56 -1.61 20.88
N PRO A 187 -5.49 -0.43 20.26
CA PRO A 187 -4.31 0.04 19.54
C PRO A 187 -3.12 0.22 20.49
N VAL A 188 -1.90 0.00 19.99
CA VAL A 188 -0.70 0.49 20.69
C VAL A 188 -0.73 2.01 20.75
N GLN A 189 -0.16 2.61 21.79
CA GLN A 189 0.04 4.06 21.81
C GLN A 189 0.93 4.45 20.63
N GLY A 190 0.42 5.32 19.76
CA GLY A 190 1.15 5.74 18.57
C GLY A 190 2.05 6.95 18.79
N THR A 191 2.85 7.26 17.77
CA THR A 191 3.68 8.48 17.77
C THR A 191 2.82 9.73 17.55
N TRP A 192 1.88 9.65 16.61
CA TRP A 192 1.00 10.75 16.21
C TRP A 192 -0.49 10.36 16.21
N GLU A 193 -0.81 9.11 15.89
CA GLU A 193 -2.15 8.54 15.95
C GLU A 193 -2.11 7.14 16.56
N ASP A 194 -3.12 6.79 17.36
CA ASP A 194 -3.18 5.48 18.01
C ASP A 194 -3.13 4.32 16.99
N GLY A 195 -2.31 3.32 17.29
CA GLY A 195 -2.12 2.14 16.46
C GLY A 195 -1.04 2.29 15.39
N VAL A 196 -0.41 3.46 15.26
CA VAL A 196 0.68 3.72 14.29
C VAL A 196 1.90 4.33 14.98
N VAL A 197 3.07 3.73 14.78
CA VAL A 197 4.33 4.14 15.39
C VAL A 197 5.37 4.41 14.30
N ASP A 198 5.99 5.59 14.30
CA ASP A 198 7.05 5.91 13.34
C ASP A 198 8.20 4.90 13.46
N TYR A 199 8.80 4.49 12.33
CA TYR A 199 9.98 3.61 12.37
C TYR A 199 11.11 4.18 13.24
N ARG A 200 11.24 5.52 13.28
CA ARG A 200 12.19 6.23 14.15
C ARG A 200 11.95 5.91 15.62
N GLN A 201 10.70 5.92 16.08
CA GLN A 201 10.33 5.60 17.46
C GLN A 201 10.55 4.12 17.74
N ILE A 202 10.15 3.23 16.83
CA ILE A 202 10.40 1.77 16.94
C ILE A 202 11.90 1.48 17.14
N ALA A 203 12.76 2.12 16.35
CA ALA A 203 14.21 1.96 16.47
C ALA A 203 14.75 2.42 17.83
N GLN A 204 14.21 3.49 18.40
CA GLN A 204 14.59 3.97 19.74
C GLN A 204 14.08 3.04 20.85
N ASP A 205 12.81 2.65 20.78
CA ASP A 205 12.16 1.77 21.76
C ASP A 205 12.86 0.42 21.82
N SER A 206 13.34 -0.10 20.68
CA SER A 206 14.09 -1.36 20.60
C SER A 206 15.37 -1.40 21.43
N MET A 207 15.88 -0.24 21.86
CA MET A 207 17.07 -0.12 22.70
C MET A 207 16.76 -0.04 24.20
N THR A 208 15.48 -0.05 24.58
CA THR A 208 15.04 0.19 25.96
C THR A 208 13.94 -0.78 26.40
N GLY A 209 13.71 -0.92 27.71
CA GLY A 209 12.63 -1.76 28.24
C GLY A 209 12.80 -3.25 28.01
N ASP A 210 11.69 -3.99 28.09
CA ASP A 210 11.58 -5.43 27.89
C ASP A 210 11.09 -5.82 26.48
N TRP A 211 11.27 -4.93 25.51
CA TRP A 211 10.92 -5.18 24.11
C TRP A 211 11.73 -6.34 23.53
N GLN A 212 11.03 -7.27 22.88
CA GLN A 212 11.58 -8.42 22.20
C GLN A 212 11.46 -8.22 20.69
N TYR A 213 12.59 -8.22 19.99
CA TYR A 213 12.61 -8.21 18.54
C TYR A 213 12.41 -9.62 17.98
N GLY A 214 11.47 -9.75 17.06
CA GLY A 214 11.23 -10.96 16.26
C GLY A 214 11.44 -10.68 14.78
N TYR A 215 11.98 -11.66 14.07
CA TYR A 215 12.00 -11.66 12.60
C TYR A 215 11.43 -12.98 12.10
N ASP A 216 10.36 -12.91 11.31
CA ASP A 216 9.78 -14.06 10.64
C ASP A 216 10.47 -14.27 9.29
N PRO A 217 11.32 -15.31 9.14
CA PRO A 217 12.03 -15.54 7.88
C PRO A 217 11.14 -16.13 6.79
N ALA A 218 9.97 -16.70 7.13
CA ALA A 218 9.04 -17.20 6.12
C ALA A 218 8.27 -16.05 5.49
N ALA A 219 7.81 -15.10 6.31
CA ALA A 219 7.09 -13.90 5.85
C ALA A 219 8.02 -12.77 5.36
N GLU A 220 9.32 -12.83 5.70
CA GLU A 220 10.29 -11.74 5.61
C GLU A 220 9.77 -10.45 6.28
N ALA A 221 9.38 -10.57 7.56
CA ALA A 221 8.73 -9.49 8.30
C ALA A 221 9.22 -9.39 9.76
N PRO A 222 9.64 -8.21 10.24
CA PRO A 222 9.96 -8.00 11.64
C PRO A 222 8.71 -7.66 12.48
N CYS A 223 8.83 -7.93 13.78
CA CYS A 223 7.92 -7.44 14.79
C CYS A 223 8.65 -7.12 16.09
N MET A 224 8.02 -6.33 16.95
CA MET A 224 8.44 -6.11 18.32
C MET A 224 7.30 -6.46 19.27
N PHE A 225 7.61 -7.14 20.36
CA PHE A 225 6.64 -7.51 21.39
C PHE A 225 7.14 -7.13 22.78
N GLN A 226 6.27 -6.50 23.57
CA GLN A 226 6.55 -6.15 24.96
C GLN A 226 5.69 -7.01 25.89
N PRO A 227 6.24 -8.04 26.54
CA PRO A 227 5.44 -8.98 27.34
C PRO A 227 4.73 -8.34 28.54
N SER A 228 5.33 -7.32 29.16
CA SER A 228 4.76 -6.65 30.34
C SER A 228 3.45 -5.93 30.06
N THR A 229 3.26 -5.40 28.85
CA THR A 229 2.07 -4.63 28.43
C THR A 229 1.22 -5.37 27.40
N GLY A 230 1.77 -6.41 26.78
CA GLY A 230 1.18 -7.04 25.60
C GLY A 230 1.22 -6.14 24.37
N ALA A 231 2.13 -5.16 24.30
CA ALA A 231 2.28 -4.34 23.11
C ALA A 231 2.93 -5.15 21.99
N LEU A 232 2.32 -5.16 20.80
CA LEU A 232 2.80 -5.85 19.61
C LEU A 232 2.83 -4.86 18.45
N ILE A 233 3.99 -4.70 17.82
CA ILE A 233 4.17 -3.81 16.66
C ILE A 233 4.77 -4.63 15.51
N THR A 234 4.14 -4.57 14.34
CA THR A 234 4.66 -5.11 13.07
C THR A 234 5.01 -3.95 12.14
N PHE A 235 6.12 -4.04 11.42
CA PHE A 235 6.69 -2.92 10.67
C PHE A 235 7.60 -3.43 9.54
N ASP A 236 8.14 -2.51 8.74
CA ASP A 236 9.25 -2.80 7.83
C ASP A 236 10.58 -2.37 8.47
N GLY A 237 11.59 -3.24 8.45
CA GLY A 237 12.94 -2.95 8.92
C GLY A 237 13.99 -3.16 7.83
N ALA A 238 15.24 -2.79 8.09
CA ALA A 238 16.31 -2.87 7.09
C ALA A 238 16.40 -4.24 6.38
N ARG A 239 16.18 -5.35 7.11
CA ARG A 239 16.21 -6.70 6.56
C ARG A 239 14.99 -7.02 5.66
N SER A 240 13.77 -6.68 6.07
CA SER A 240 12.57 -6.93 5.24
C SER A 240 12.57 -6.04 4.00
N VAL A 241 13.02 -4.79 4.12
CA VAL A 241 13.21 -3.88 2.99
C VAL A 241 14.25 -4.44 2.01
N ALA A 242 15.36 -5.00 2.51
CA ALA A 242 16.33 -5.67 1.66
C ALA A 242 15.73 -6.89 0.95
N ALA A 243 14.89 -7.69 1.64
CA ALA A 243 14.18 -8.81 1.03
C ALA A 243 13.22 -8.36 -0.08
N LYS A 244 12.43 -7.28 0.15
CA LYS A 244 11.59 -6.65 -0.88
C LYS A 244 12.43 -6.16 -2.07
N GLY A 245 13.60 -5.59 -1.83
CA GLY A 245 14.54 -5.19 -2.89
C GLY A 245 15.04 -6.37 -3.73
N GLN A 246 15.40 -7.49 -3.09
CA GLN A 246 15.77 -8.72 -3.82
C GLN A 246 14.59 -9.30 -4.60
N TYR A 247 13.39 -9.28 -4.02
CA TYR A 247 12.17 -9.71 -4.69
C TYR A 247 11.87 -8.88 -5.95
N VAL A 248 12.01 -7.56 -5.86
CA VAL A 248 11.88 -6.64 -7.00
C VAL A 248 12.84 -7.00 -8.12
N LEU A 249 14.13 -7.21 -7.80
CA LEU A 249 15.14 -7.59 -8.79
C LEU A 249 14.87 -8.97 -9.41
N ALA A 250 14.49 -9.95 -8.59
CA ALA A 250 14.23 -11.32 -9.04
C ALA A 250 13.01 -11.42 -9.96
N ASN A 251 11.98 -10.60 -9.72
CA ASN A 251 10.74 -10.59 -10.49
C ASN A 251 10.69 -9.46 -11.55
N GLN A 252 11.80 -8.75 -11.76
CA GLN A 252 11.90 -7.66 -12.74
C GLN A 252 10.85 -6.55 -12.52
N LEU A 253 10.53 -6.27 -11.26
CA LEU A 253 9.60 -5.20 -10.90
C LEU A 253 10.23 -3.83 -11.09
N GLY A 254 9.39 -2.80 -11.18
CA GLY A 254 9.81 -1.41 -11.44
C GLY A 254 10.62 -0.76 -10.31
N GLY A 255 10.42 -1.16 -9.06
CA GLY A 255 11.18 -0.61 -7.94
C GLY A 255 10.50 -0.74 -6.58
N LEU A 256 10.91 0.14 -5.67
CA LEU A 256 10.30 0.34 -4.35
C LEU A 256 9.86 1.80 -4.22
N PHE A 257 8.78 2.03 -3.47
CA PHE A 257 8.40 3.33 -2.93
C PHE A 257 8.10 3.19 -1.44
N ALA A 258 8.11 4.31 -0.70
CA ALA A 258 7.96 4.28 0.76
C ALA A 258 6.95 5.31 1.26
N ARG A 259 6.23 4.96 2.33
CA ARG A 259 5.29 5.83 3.04
C ARG A 259 5.57 5.81 4.55
N GLU A 260 5.74 6.93 5.25
CA GLU A 260 6.04 8.29 4.78
C GLU A 260 7.47 8.71 5.20
N ILE A 261 8.08 9.63 4.45
CA ILE A 261 9.51 9.99 4.54
C ILE A 261 9.86 10.91 5.71
#